data_AF-A0A969VMJ4-F1
#
_entry.id   AF-A0A969VMJ4-F1
#
_cell.length_a   1.000
_cell.length_b   1.000
_cell.length_c   1.000
_cell.angle_alpha   90.00
_cell.angle_beta   90.00
_cell.angle_gamma   90.00
#
_symmetry.space_group_name_H-M   'P 1'
#
loop_
_entity.id
_entity.type
_entity.pdbx_description
1 polymer ?
#
loop_
_entity_poly.entity_id
_entity_poly.type
_entity_poly.pdbx_seq_one_letter_code
_entity_poly.pdbx_strand_id
1 'polypeptide(L)'
;MNGARATPRLAFGPSVIPGAQPGKRMLPEEVAVALSFNGTTQAVMMATPEDLVDFGTGFALTEGIATPAEILSVEVETLPKGRDVQIWLRPEAEARLA
;
A
#
# COMPACT_ATOMS: atom_id res chain seq x y z
N MET A 1 6.68 2.58 -12.13
CA MET A 1 5.96 3.43 -11.16
C MET A 1 4.72 3.98 -11.87
N ASN A 2 3.67 3.16 -11.96
CA ASN A 2 2.36 3.56 -12.46
C ASN A 2 1.60 4.44 -11.43
N GLY A 3 1.99 4.44 -10.15
CA GLY A 3 1.43 5.23 -9.06
C GLY A 3 2.16 6.54 -8.78
N ALA A 4 2.68 7.23 -9.79
CA ALA A 4 3.28 8.55 -9.61
C ALA A 4 2.51 9.61 -10.42
N ARG A 5 2.09 10.70 -9.76
CA ARG A 5 1.36 11.81 -10.39
C ARG A 5 2.28 12.97 -10.71
N ALA A 6 2.24 13.47 -11.93
CA ALA A 6 2.93 14.71 -12.31
C ALA A 6 2.27 15.92 -11.66
N THR A 7 3.02 16.69 -10.87
CA THR A 7 2.57 17.92 -10.23
C THR A 7 3.47 19.10 -10.57
N PRO A 8 2.95 20.34 -10.54
CA PRO A 8 3.76 21.52 -10.76
C PRO A 8 4.91 21.60 -9.74
N ARG A 9 6.11 21.88 -10.23
CA ARG A 9 7.25 22.18 -9.38
C ARG A 9 7.13 23.62 -8.89
N LEU A 10 6.95 23.80 -7.58
CA LEU A 10 7.03 25.11 -6.94
C LEU A 10 8.50 25.56 -6.85
N ALA A 11 8.76 26.83 -7.13
CA ALA A 11 10.06 27.46 -6.94
C ALA A 11 9.87 28.72 -6.07
N PHE A 12 10.60 28.82 -4.97
CA PHE A 12 10.53 29.94 -4.02
C PHE A 12 11.93 30.29 -3.52
N GLY A 13 12.22 31.58 -3.31
CA GLY A 13 13.47 32.08 -2.73
C GLY A 13 14.18 33.16 -3.57
N PRO A 14 15.16 33.86 -3.00
CA PRO A 14 15.89 34.94 -3.67
C PRO A 14 16.74 34.47 -4.87
N SER A 15 16.96 33.16 -5.00
CA SER A 15 17.63 32.53 -6.14
C SER A 15 16.67 32.11 -7.27
N VAL A 16 15.37 32.39 -7.17
CA VAL A 16 14.43 32.14 -8.26
C VAL A 16 14.74 33.11 -9.40
N ILE A 17 15.30 32.58 -10.48
CA ILE A 17 15.68 33.34 -11.66
C ILE A 17 14.41 33.88 -12.33
N PRO A 18 14.32 35.19 -12.66
CA PRO A 18 13.27 35.72 -13.52
C PRO A 18 13.22 34.94 -14.84
N GLY A 19 12.08 34.31 -15.15
CA GLY A 19 11.95 33.42 -16.31
C GLY A 19 12.18 31.94 -16.02
N ALA A 20 12.26 31.53 -14.75
CA ALA A 20 12.23 30.12 -14.37
C ALA A 20 11.04 29.41 -15.02
N GLN A 21 11.33 28.44 -15.90
CA GLN A 21 10.29 27.75 -16.64
C GLN A 21 9.48 26.83 -15.71
N PRO A 22 8.16 26.72 -15.92
CA PRO A 22 7.33 25.74 -15.22
C PRO A 22 7.92 24.35 -15.41
N GLY A 23 8.28 23.70 -14.31
CA GLY A 23 8.72 22.31 -14.30
C GLY A 23 7.61 21.40 -13.77
N LYS A 24 7.64 20.13 -14.16
CA LYS A 24 6.86 19.09 -13.49
C LYS A 24 7.78 18.29 -12.57
N ARG A 25 7.25 17.85 -11.43
CA ARG A 25 7.87 16.83 -10.59
C ARG A 25 6.93 15.65 -10.47
N MET A 26 7.48 14.46 -10.34
CA MET A 26 6.70 13.27 -10.04
C MET A 26 6.47 13.20 -8.52
N LEU A 27 5.22 13.02 -8.12
CA LEU A 27 4.83 12.76 -6.74
C LEU A 27 4.39 11.30 -6.62
N PRO A 28 4.97 10.53 -5.69
CA PRO A 28 4.44 9.21 -5.35
C PRO A 28 3.00 9.32 -4.85
N GLU A 29 2.17 8.39 -5.29
CA GLU A 29 0.82 8.18 -4.76
C GLU A 29 0.88 7.31 -3.52
N GLU A 30 0.00 7.59 -2.58
CA GLU A 30 -0.15 6.87 -1.32
C GLU A 30 -1.65 6.75 -1.04
N VAL A 31 -2.12 5.54 -0.77
CA VAL A 31 -3.53 5.24 -0.50
C VAL A 31 -3.66 4.46 0.79
N ALA A 32 -4.85 4.51 1.41
CA ALA A 32 -5.17 3.61 2.50
C ALA A 32 -5.28 2.16 1.97
N VAL A 33 -4.60 1.24 2.62
CA VAL A 33 -4.61 -0.20 2.33
C VAL A 33 -5.03 -0.92 3.60
N ALA A 34 -6.23 -1.51 3.58
CA ALA A 34 -6.68 -2.43 4.61
C ALA A 34 -6.02 -3.80 4.41
N LEU A 35 -5.56 -4.40 5.50
CA LEU A 35 -5.03 -5.76 5.55
C LEU A 35 -6.06 -6.60 6.30
N SER A 36 -6.80 -7.39 5.56
CA SER A 36 -7.92 -8.18 6.08
C SER A 36 -7.57 -9.65 6.05
N PHE A 37 -7.74 -10.34 7.17
CA PHE A 37 -7.43 -11.76 7.33
C PHE A 37 -8.72 -12.50 7.58
N ASN A 38 -9.04 -13.48 6.72
CA ASN A 38 -10.28 -14.27 6.80
C ASN A 38 -11.57 -13.42 6.99
N GLY A 39 -11.65 -12.28 6.30
CA GLY A 39 -12.79 -11.35 6.33
C GLY A 39 -12.77 -10.32 7.47
N THR A 40 -11.75 -10.31 8.33
CA THR A 40 -11.61 -9.32 9.42
C THR A 40 -10.40 -8.42 9.18
N THR A 41 -10.60 -7.10 9.21
CA THR A 41 -9.51 -6.13 9.06
C THR A 41 -8.64 -6.07 10.32
N GLN A 42 -7.35 -6.36 10.15
CA GLN A 42 -6.36 -6.31 11.24
C GLN A 42 -5.67 -4.96 11.32
N ALA A 43 -5.38 -4.33 10.17
CA ALA A 43 -4.69 -3.06 10.10
C ALA A 43 -5.10 -2.26 8.86
N VAL A 44 -4.88 -0.94 8.93
CA VAL A 44 -4.93 -0.05 7.76
C VAL A 44 -3.63 0.74 7.72
N MET A 45 -2.94 0.68 6.58
CA MET A 45 -1.66 1.35 6.36
C MET A 45 -1.75 2.30 5.18
N MET A 46 -0.95 3.36 5.18
CA MET A 46 -0.73 4.16 3.98
C MET A 46 0.38 3.50 3.16
N ALA A 47 0.11 3.22 1.88
CA ALA A 47 1.07 2.55 1.00
C ALA A 47 0.91 2.96 -0.46
N THR A 48 1.95 2.75 -1.25
CA THR A 48 1.86 2.86 -2.71
C THR A 48 0.88 1.80 -3.25
N PRO A 49 -0.04 2.14 -4.17
CA PRO A 49 -1.07 1.22 -4.67
C PRO A 49 -0.53 0.21 -5.71
N GLU A 50 0.66 -0.33 -5.50
CA GLU A 50 1.36 -1.29 -6.36
C GLU A 50 1.87 -2.45 -5.52
N ASP A 51 2.06 -3.62 -6.16
CA ASP A 51 2.67 -4.81 -5.54
C ASP A 51 2.01 -5.24 -4.21
N LEU A 52 0.71 -5.00 -4.07
CA LEU A 52 -0.02 -5.19 -2.81
C LEU A 52 -0.19 -6.66 -2.39
N VAL A 53 -0.12 -7.59 -3.34
CA VAL A 53 -0.07 -9.04 -3.05
C VAL A 53 1.20 -9.39 -2.29
N ASP A 54 2.34 -8.88 -2.75
CA ASP A 54 3.63 -9.08 -2.09
C ASP A 54 3.70 -8.33 -0.77
N PHE A 55 3.12 -7.12 -0.71
CA PHE A 55 2.99 -6.37 0.54
C PHE A 55 2.18 -7.12 1.60
N GLY A 56 0.99 -7.63 1.26
CA GLY A 56 0.15 -8.40 2.18
C GLY A 56 0.83 -9.70 2.63
N THR A 57 1.46 -10.42 1.70
CA THR A 57 2.25 -11.63 2.01
C THR A 57 3.40 -11.29 2.97
N GLY A 58 4.20 -10.28 2.65
CA GLY A 58 5.32 -9.84 3.47
C GLY A 58 4.91 -9.38 4.85
N PHE A 59 3.79 -8.67 4.97
CA PHE A 59 3.21 -8.26 6.26
C PHE A 59 2.85 -9.48 7.11
N ALA A 60 2.12 -10.45 6.55
CA ALA A 60 1.71 -11.65 7.26
C ALA A 60 2.92 -12.46 7.80
N LEU A 61 4.00 -12.54 7.03
CA LEU A 61 5.23 -13.21 7.45
C LEU A 61 6.02 -12.40 8.50
N THR A 62 6.15 -11.09 8.30
CA THR A 62 6.97 -10.21 9.15
C THR A 62 6.36 -10.06 10.55
N GLU A 63 5.03 -9.97 10.64
CA GLU A 63 4.31 -9.89 11.90
C GLU A 63 4.13 -11.26 12.58
N GLY A 64 4.64 -12.35 11.98
CA GLY A 64 4.51 -13.69 12.54
C GLY A 64 3.07 -14.25 12.55
N ILE A 65 2.19 -13.67 11.74
CA ILE A 65 0.79 -14.08 11.61
C ILE A 65 0.71 -15.45 10.91
N ALA A 66 1.47 -15.64 9.84
CA ALA A 66 1.46 -16.86 9.05
C ALA A 66 2.87 -17.25 8.57
N THR A 67 3.04 -18.54 8.26
CA THR A 67 4.12 -19.04 7.42
C THR A 67 3.69 -19.07 5.95
N PRO A 68 4.61 -19.19 4.97
CA PRO A 68 4.23 -19.20 3.55
C PRO A 68 3.24 -20.32 3.17
N ALA A 69 3.29 -21.46 3.85
CA ALA A 69 2.40 -22.61 3.58
C ALA A 69 1.00 -22.45 4.21
N GLU A 70 0.83 -21.50 5.12
CA GLU A 70 -0.44 -21.20 5.79
C GLU A 70 -1.25 -20.12 5.04
N ILE A 71 -0.67 -19.42 4.07
CA ILE A 71 -1.36 -18.48 3.19
C ILE A 71 -2.00 -19.26 2.03
N LEU A 72 -3.33 -19.21 1.95
CA LEU A 72 -4.13 -19.90 0.93
C LEU A 72 -4.26 -19.06 -0.34
N SER A 73 -4.58 -17.79 -0.20
CA SER A 73 -4.62 -16.81 -1.29
C SER A 73 -4.50 -15.39 -0.75
N VAL A 74 -4.11 -14.47 -1.62
CA VAL A 74 -4.08 -13.03 -1.36
C VAL A 74 -4.76 -12.35 -2.53
N GLU A 75 -5.79 -11.57 -2.22
CA GLU A 75 -6.67 -10.92 -3.18
C GLU A 75 -6.69 -9.42 -2.90
N VAL A 76 -6.67 -8.60 -3.96
CA VAL A 76 -6.64 -7.14 -3.82
C VAL A 76 -7.91 -6.56 -4.41
N GLU A 77 -8.74 -5.96 -3.57
CA GLU A 77 -9.95 -5.26 -3.97
C GLU A 77 -9.74 -3.75 -4.02
N THR A 78 -10.40 -3.12 -5.00
CA THR A 78 -10.38 -1.67 -5.16
C THR A 78 -11.66 -1.08 -4.59
N LEU A 79 -11.51 -0.22 -3.60
CA LEU A 79 -12.64 0.41 -2.92
C LEU A 79 -12.61 1.93 -3.14
N PRO A 80 -13.74 2.64 -2.96
CA PRO A 80 -13.77 4.10 -3.11
C PRO A 80 -12.82 4.85 -2.18
N LYS A 81 -12.44 4.25 -1.03
CA LYS A 81 -11.60 4.87 0.00
C LYS A 81 -10.16 4.33 0.02
N GLY A 82 -9.79 3.41 -0.88
CA GLY A 82 -8.47 2.79 -0.84
C GLY A 82 -8.45 1.39 -1.46
N ARG A 83 -7.60 0.52 -0.90
CA ARG A 83 -7.47 -0.89 -1.29
C ARG A 83 -7.76 -1.76 -0.08
N ASP A 84 -8.33 -2.94 -0.33
CA ASP A 84 -8.41 -4.00 0.66
C ASP A 84 -7.58 -5.17 0.15
N VAL A 85 -6.65 -5.64 0.98
CA VAL A 85 -5.80 -6.79 0.70
C VAL A 85 -6.32 -7.91 1.59
N GLN A 86 -7.17 -8.76 1.00
CA GLN A 86 -7.80 -9.89 1.65
C GLN A 86 -6.87 -11.10 1.58
N ILE A 87 -6.42 -11.55 2.75
CA ILE A 87 -5.49 -12.66 2.93
C ILE A 87 -6.27 -13.81 3.55
N TRP A 88 -6.36 -14.91 2.80
CA TRP A 88 -7.01 -16.13 3.26
C TRP A 88 -5.97 -17.04 3.90
N LEU A 89 -6.18 -17.40 5.16
CA LEU A 89 -5.26 -18.18 5.97
C LEU A 89 -5.86 -19.54 6.34
N ARG A 90 -4.98 -20.52 6.56
CA ARG A 90 -5.35 -21.76 7.23
C ARG A 90 -5.78 -21.49 8.70
N PRO A 91 -6.65 -22.33 9.28
CA PRO A 91 -7.15 -22.14 10.66
C PRO A 91 -6.04 -22.02 11.72
N GLU A 92 -4.91 -22.71 11.53
CA GLU A 92 -3.78 -22.67 12.46
C GLU A 92 -3.13 -21.29 12.55
N ALA A 93 -3.11 -20.54 11.45
CA ALA A 93 -2.59 -19.17 11.41
C ALA A 93 -3.63 -18.14 11.89
N GLU A 94 -4.90 -18.34 11.56
CA GLU A 94 -5.99 -17.49 12.04
C GLU A 94 -6.05 -17.45 13.58
N ALA A 95 -5.79 -18.58 14.24
CA ALA A 95 -5.73 -18.66 15.69
C ALA A 95 -4.67 -17.73 16.35
N ARG A 96 -3.71 -17.20 15.58
CA ARG A 96 -2.68 -16.26 16.07
C ARG A 96 -3.12 -14.79 16.05
N LEU A 97 -4.27 -14.49 15.44
CA LEU A 97 -4.83 -13.13 15.34
C LEU A 97 -5.74 -12.76 16.52
N ALA A 98 -5.98 -13.69 17.45
CA ALA A 98 -6.85 -13.53 18.61
C ALA A 98 -6.15 -12.93 19.85
#